data_AF-A0A0G4NA62-F1
#
_entry.id   AF-A0A0G4NA62-F1
#
_cell.length_a   1.000
_cell.length_b   1.000
_cell.length_c   1.000
_cell.angle_alpha   90.00
_cell.angle_beta   90.00
_cell.angle_gamma   90.00
#
_symmetry.space_group_name_H-M   'P 1'
#
loop_
_entity.id
_entity.type
_entity.pdbx_description
1 polymer ?
#
loop_
_entity_poly.entity_id
_entity_poly.type
_entity_poly.pdbx_seq_one_letter_code
_entity_poly.pdbx_strand_id
1 'polypeptide(L)'
;MSLGGGKTTALDRVVDAAVEAGIHFAVAAGNDNADACNYSPAAAAQAVTVGATELGDARSYFSNYGKCTDIFAPGTNILSTWIGSKYATNTISGTSMASPHICGLLAYYLSLQPATDSEYSVAPITPKKLKANLIAVGTIGALSGIPSDTPNILAWNGGGCNNYSSIVAKGSYTAKGAAKKTTFNSVVEDVEEVIQKDFEVVADKAKKFSSKFHKIEEELKELLDEVSL
;
A
#
# COMPACT_ATOMS: atom_id res chain seq x y z
N MET A 1 8.47 10.14 2.85
CA MET A 1 9.82 10.67 3.12
C MET A 1 10.55 10.83 1.80
N SER A 2 10.53 12.04 1.25
CA SER A 2 11.26 12.41 0.03
C SER A 2 12.72 12.77 0.32
N LEU A 3 13.42 11.84 0.97
CA LEU A 3 14.82 11.96 1.37
C LEU A 3 15.47 10.58 1.34
N GLY A 4 16.80 10.56 1.31
CA GLY A 4 17.56 9.33 1.46
C GLY A 4 19.05 9.61 1.60
N GLY A 5 19.79 8.58 1.98
CA GLY A 5 21.24 8.56 2.03
C GLY A 5 21.75 7.13 2.02
N GLY A 6 23.05 6.94 2.26
CA GLY A 6 23.63 5.61 2.39
C GLY A 6 22.94 4.78 3.49
N LYS A 7 22.96 3.45 3.31
CA LYS A 7 22.29 2.50 4.21
C LYS A 7 22.64 2.73 5.69
N THR A 8 21.62 2.85 6.51
CA THR A 8 21.74 2.91 7.97
C THR A 8 20.64 2.08 8.63
N THR A 9 21.05 1.01 9.32
CA THR A 9 20.12 0.10 10.02
C THR A 9 19.25 0.81 11.05
N ALA A 10 19.75 1.87 11.68
CA ALA A 10 19.00 2.65 12.65
C ALA A 10 17.79 3.35 12.01
N LEU A 11 17.97 3.98 10.84
CA LEU A 11 16.90 4.68 10.15
C LEU A 11 15.84 3.69 9.63
N ASP A 12 16.27 2.58 9.03
CA ASP A 12 15.36 1.54 8.55
C ASP A 12 14.49 0.99 9.69
N ARG A 13 15.11 0.66 10.84
CA ARG A 13 14.38 0.14 12.01
C ARG A 13 13.38 1.14 12.59
N VAL A 14 13.71 2.43 12.62
CA VAL A 14 12.79 3.46 13.12
C VAL A 14 11.59 3.61 12.18
N VAL A 15 11.83 3.57 10.87
CA VAL A 15 10.74 3.60 9.88
C VAL A 15 9.88 2.35 10.00
N ASP A 16 10.49 1.17 10.08
CA ASP A 16 9.75 -0.10 10.22
C ASP A 16 8.92 -0.13 11.51
N ALA A 17 9.49 0.28 12.65
CA ALA A 17 8.76 0.37 13.92
C ALA A 17 7.59 1.37 13.87
N ALA A 18 7.75 2.49 13.16
CA ALA A 18 6.66 3.45 12.97
C ALA A 18 5.53 2.86 12.10
N VAL A 19 5.87 2.06 11.09
CA VAL A 19 4.89 1.34 10.28
C VAL A 19 4.16 0.27 11.09
N GLU A 20 4.87 -0.48 11.91
CA GLU A 20 4.28 -1.46 12.83
C GLU A 20 3.36 -0.80 13.87
N ALA A 21 3.64 0.45 14.26
CA ALA A 21 2.77 1.26 15.11
C ALA A 21 1.54 1.84 14.38
N GLY A 22 1.36 1.56 13.09
CA GLY A 22 0.18 1.96 12.31
C GLY A 22 0.37 3.18 11.40
N ILE A 23 1.59 3.72 11.27
CA ILE A 23 1.87 4.89 10.43
C ILE A 23 2.25 4.45 9.02
N HIS A 24 1.54 4.92 8.00
CA HIS A 24 1.88 4.60 6.61
C HIS A 24 3.08 5.43 6.11
N PHE A 25 4.09 4.76 5.56
CA PHE A 25 5.26 5.42 4.96
C PHE A 25 5.34 5.12 3.47
N ALA A 26 5.43 6.19 2.66
CA ALA A 26 6.00 6.15 1.32
C ALA A 26 7.40 6.76 1.38
N VAL A 27 8.42 6.12 0.83
CA VAL A 27 9.81 6.58 0.87
C VAL A 27 10.43 6.61 -0.53
N ALA A 28 11.36 7.53 -0.77
CA ALA A 28 12.05 7.63 -2.05
C ALA A 28 13.09 6.51 -2.20
N ALA A 29 13.16 5.87 -3.36
CA ALA A 29 14.15 4.81 -3.61
C ALA A 29 15.60 5.33 -3.71
N GLY A 30 15.79 6.62 -4.04
CA GLY A 30 17.09 7.27 -4.28
C GLY A 30 17.35 7.56 -5.77
N ASN A 31 18.35 8.39 -6.06
CA ASN A 31 18.56 9.01 -7.37
C ASN A 31 19.96 8.71 -7.96
N ASP A 32 20.52 7.54 -7.65
CA ASP A 32 21.90 7.18 -7.95
C ASP A 32 22.01 6.11 -9.04
N ASN A 33 20.89 5.72 -9.66
CA ASN A 33 20.80 4.61 -10.61
C ASN A 33 21.44 3.31 -10.06
N ALA A 34 21.17 3.02 -8.79
CA ALA A 34 21.76 1.93 -8.02
C ALA A 34 20.70 1.06 -7.33
N ASP A 35 21.15 -0.02 -6.68
CA ASP A 35 20.28 -0.87 -5.86
C ASP A 35 19.80 -0.11 -4.61
N ALA A 36 18.48 0.11 -4.53
CA ALA A 36 17.78 0.77 -3.43
C ALA A 36 18.03 0.11 -2.07
N CYS A 37 18.39 -1.18 -2.04
CA CYS A 37 18.73 -1.89 -0.81
C CYS A 37 19.99 -1.34 -0.09
N ASN A 38 20.77 -0.49 -0.77
CA ASN A 38 21.95 0.19 -0.23
C ASN A 38 21.64 1.61 0.29
N TYR A 39 20.37 2.00 0.37
CA TYR A 39 19.93 3.33 0.79
C TYR A 39 18.91 3.23 1.91
N SER A 40 18.92 4.22 2.80
CA SER A 40 17.93 4.35 3.87
C SER A 40 17.20 5.69 3.75
N PRO A 41 15.87 5.72 3.95
CA PRO A 41 15.02 4.61 4.40
C PRO A 41 14.51 3.68 3.28
N ALA A 42 15.06 3.74 2.06
CA ALA A 42 14.61 2.91 0.93
C ALA A 42 14.68 1.40 1.20
N ALA A 43 15.58 0.95 2.08
CA ALA A 43 15.71 -0.45 2.49
C ALA A 43 14.83 -0.86 3.68
N ALA A 44 14.03 0.05 4.26
CA ALA A 44 13.07 -0.26 5.30
C ALA A 44 11.96 -1.18 4.74
N ALA A 45 11.79 -2.37 5.32
CA ALA A 45 10.99 -3.43 4.71
C ALA A 45 9.48 -3.14 4.75
N GLN A 46 9.02 -2.43 5.78
CA GLN A 46 7.61 -2.18 6.03
C GLN A 46 7.09 -0.93 5.29
N ALA A 47 7.98 0.00 4.92
CA ALA A 47 7.61 1.17 4.12
C ALA A 47 7.30 0.81 2.67
N VAL A 48 6.61 1.69 1.94
CA VAL A 48 6.47 1.60 0.48
C VAL A 48 7.61 2.37 -0.17
N THR A 49 8.57 1.67 -0.76
CA THR A 49 9.72 2.28 -1.44
C THR A 49 9.40 2.55 -2.92
N VAL A 50 9.61 3.79 -3.33
CA VAL A 50 9.06 4.34 -4.57
C VAL A 50 10.16 4.74 -5.56
N GLY A 51 10.20 4.05 -6.69
CA GLY A 51 11.00 4.42 -7.86
C GLY A 51 10.31 5.49 -8.71
N ALA A 52 11.08 6.17 -9.56
CA ALA A 52 10.61 7.24 -10.44
C ALA A 52 10.48 6.79 -11.90
N THR A 53 9.44 7.28 -12.57
CA THR A 53 9.23 7.12 -14.00
C THR A 53 9.11 8.44 -14.74
N GLU A 54 9.31 8.35 -16.05
CA GLU A 54 9.11 9.41 -17.02
C GLU A 54 7.75 9.27 -17.73
N LEU A 55 7.34 10.31 -18.46
CA LEU A 55 6.05 10.35 -19.17
C LEU A 55 5.88 9.21 -20.20
N GLY A 56 6.97 8.70 -20.77
CA GLY A 56 6.96 7.62 -21.75
C GLY A 56 7.01 6.20 -21.16
N ASP A 57 6.59 6.02 -19.91
CA ASP A 57 6.65 4.75 -19.18
C ASP A 57 8.05 4.13 -19.16
N ALA A 58 9.09 4.96 -19.06
CA ALA A 58 10.45 4.52 -18.78
C ALA A 58 10.77 4.77 -17.30
N ARG A 59 11.57 3.88 -16.69
CA ARG A 59 12.24 4.21 -15.43
C ARG A 59 13.08 5.46 -15.64
N SER A 60 12.96 6.46 -14.77
CA SER A 60 13.81 7.65 -14.81
C SER A 60 15.28 7.24 -14.72
N TYR A 61 16.15 7.79 -15.57
CA TYR A 61 17.55 7.34 -15.66
C TYR A 61 18.30 7.37 -14.32
N PHE A 62 17.93 8.27 -13.40
CA PHE A 62 18.51 8.40 -12.07
C PHE A 62 17.88 7.46 -11.03
N SER A 63 16.68 6.92 -11.26
CA SER A 63 15.94 6.20 -10.21
C SER A 63 16.71 4.95 -9.77
N ASN A 64 16.88 4.79 -8.48
CA ASN A 64 17.28 3.50 -7.92
C ASN A 64 16.22 2.42 -8.23
N TYR A 65 16.63 1.17 -8.11
CA TYR A 65 15.89 -0.03 -8.50
C TYR A 65 16.22 -1.20 -7.57
N GLY A 66 15.84 -2.42 -7.93
CA GLY A 66 16.13 -3.65 -7.21
C GLY A 66 14.97 -4.10 -6.32
N LYS A 67 15.19 -5.22 -5.63
CA LYS A 67 14.18 -5.90 -4.80
C LYS A 67 13.62 -5.07 -3.64
N CYS A 68 14.32 -4.03 -3.19
CA CYS A 68 13.83 -3.12 -2.16
C CYS A 68 12.92 -2.01 -2.72
N THR A 69 12.75 -1.92 -4.05
CA THR A 69 11.76 -1.03 -4.66
C THR A 69 10.44 -1.77 -4.78
N ASP A 70 9.36 -1.26 -4.19
CA ASP A 70 8.04 -1.91 -4.24
C ASP A 70 7.25 -1.53 -5.49
N ILE A 71 7.31 -0.24 -5.86
CA ILE A 71 6.43 0.34 -6.89
C ILE A 71 7.09 1.57 -7.52
N PHE A 72 6.67 1.92 -8.73
CA PHE A 72 7.08 3.13 -9.43
C PHE A 72 5.92 4.13 -9.54
N ALA A 73 6.26 5.42 -9.56
CA ALA A 73 5.31 6.51 -9.78
C ALA A 73 5.96 7.64 -10.59
N PRO A 74 5.15 8.57 -11.17
CA PRO A 74 5.69 9.71 -11.91
C PRO A 74 6.68 10.52 -11.08
N GLY A 75 7.92 10.63 -11.57
CA GLY A 75 9.00 11.28 -10.84
C GLY A 75 9.89 12.18 -11.69
N THR A 76 9.78 12.16 -13.01
CA THR A 76 10.48 13.10 -13.90
C THR A 76 9.54 14.21 -14.37
N ASN A 77 10.03 15.45 -14.32
CA ASN A 77 9.31 16.66 -14.77
C ASN A 77 7.94 16.84 -14.08
N ILE A 78 7.93 16.72 -12.76
CA ILE A 78 6.72 16.87 -11.96
C ILE A 78 6.57 18.33 -11.54
N LEU A 79 5.49 18.96 -12.01
CA LEU A 79 5.07 20.29 -11.60
C LEU A 79 4.42 20.22 -10.21
N SER A 80 4.84 21.07 -9.28
CA SER A 80 4.20 21.24 -7.99
C SER A 80 4.35 22.66 -7.46
N THR A 81 3.81 22.92 -6.27
CA THR A 81 3.97 24.19 -5.54
C THR A 81 5.43 24.44 -5.17
N TRP A 82 5.80 25.71 -5.05
CA TRP A 82 7.16 26.12 -4.76
C TRP A 82 7.23 27.32 -3.81
N ILE A 83 8.39 27.53 -3.21
CA ILE A 83 8.66 28.69 -2.36
C ILE A 83 8.79 29.97 -3.20
N GLY A 84 8.53 31.13 -2.58
CA GLY A 84 8.72 32.45 -3.18
C GLY A 84 7.43 33.26 -3.39
N SER A 85 6.28 32.62 -3.63
CA SER A 85 4.97 33.27 -3.61
C SER A 85 3.82 32.28 -3.42
N LYS A 86 2.60 32.77 -3.14
CA LYS A 86 1.37 31.94 -3.02
C LYS A 86 0.95 31.21 -4.31
N TYR A 87 1.53 31.57 -5.44
CA TYR A 87 1.25 30.96 -6.76
C TYR A 87 2.52 30.37 -7.39
N ALA A 88 3.64 30.37 -6.65
CA ALA A 88 4.89 29.86 -7.19
C ALA A 88 4.76 28.35 -7.41
N THR A 89 5.24 27.93 -8.57
CA THR A 89 5.33 26.53 -8.97
C THR A 89 6.72 26.25 -9.49
N ASN A 90 7.11 24.98 -9.47
CA ASN A 90 8.37 24.52 -10.05
C ASN A 90 8.20 23.11 -10.59
N THR A 91 8.96 22.80 -11.64
CA THR A 91 8.98 21.49 -12.27
C THR A 91 10.34 20.87 -12.03
N ILE A 92 10.38 19.82 -11.22
CA ILE A 92 11.62 19.14 -10.84
C ILE A 92 11.47 17.63 -10.97
N SER A 93 12.59 16.92 -10.82
CA SER A 93 12.67 15.48 -11.00
C SER A 93 13.33 14.81 -9.79
N GLY A 94 12.90 13.58 -9.49
CA GLY A 94 13.49 12.74 -8.46
C GLY A 94 12.51 11.65 -7.98
N THR A 95 13.05 10.61 -7.35
CA THR A 95 12.24 9.70 -6.51
C THR A 95 11.56 10.45 -5.37
N SER A 96 12.12 11.59 -4.96
CA SER A 96 11.47 12.58 -4.08
C SER A 96 10.16 13.14 -4.63
N MET A 97 9.95 13.16 -5.95
CA MET A 97 8.71 13.59 -6.61
C MET A 97 7.77 12.39 -6.87
N ALA A 98 8.32 11.18 -7.02
CA ALA A 98 7.53 9.95 -7.12
C ALA A 98 6.89 9.56 -5.77
N SER A 99 7.67 9.58 -4.69
CA SER A 99 7.22 9.24 -3.32
C SER A 99 5.92 9.94 -2.88
N PRO A 100 5.71 11.26 -3.07
CA PRO A 100 4.47 11.94 -2.68
C PRO A 100 3.24 11.51 -3.51
N HIS A 101 3.39 11.02 -4.74
CA HIS A 101 2.25 10.42 -5.47
C HIS A 101 1.73 9.19 -4.74
N ILE A 102 2.62 8.34 -4.23
CA ILE A 102 2.25 7.17 -3.43
C ILE A 102 1.71 7.58 -2.06
N CYS A 103 2.29 8.59 -1.42
CA CYS A 103 1.75 9.14 -0.17
C CYS A 103 0.29 9.61 -0.35
N GLY A 104 0.02 10.38 -1.42
CA GLY A 104 -1.33 10.81 -1.78
C GLY A 104 -2.26 9.65 -2.09
N LEU A 105 -1.76 8.59 -2.75
CA LEU A 105 -2.55 7.40 -3.07
C LEU A 105 -2.89 6.57 -1.82
N LEU A 106 -1.97 6.42 -0.88
CA LEU A 106 -2.24 5.81 0.43
C LEU A 106 -3.32 6.60 1.18
N ALA A 107 -3.21 7.94 1.22
CA ALA A 107 -4.22 8.80 1.83
C ALA A 107 -5.59 8.70 1.12
N TYR A 108 -5.59 8.64 -0.22
CA TYR A 108 -6.79 8.44 -1.01
C TYR A 108 -7.49 7.12 -0.64
N TYR A 109 -6.75 6.00 -0.60
CA TYR A 109 -7.33 4.71 -0.23
C TYR A 109 -7.81 4.63 1.21
N LEU A 110 -7.13 5.30 2.15
CA LEU A 110 -7.62 5.47 3.51
C LEU A 110 -8.94 6.25 3.54
N SER A 111 -9.07 7.30 2.73
CA SER A 111 -10.29 8.12 2.67
C SER A 111 -11.50 7.39 2.06
N LEU A 112 -11.26 6.30 1.31
CA LEU A 112 -12.31 5.46 0.76
C LEU A 112 -12.79 4.38 1.74
N GLN A 113 -12.14 4.22 2.90
CA GLN A 113 -12.63 3.31 3.93
C GLN A 113 -13.88 3.88 4.62
N PRO A 114 -14.84 3.05 5.04
CA PRO A 114 -15.94 3.49 5.89
C PRO A 114 -15.42 4.16 7.17
N ALA A 115 -16.13 5.18 7.63
CA ALA A 115 -15.82 5.81 8.91
C ALA A 115 -15.92 4.78 10.05
N THR A 116 -15.05 4.91 11.06
CA THR A 116 -14.94 3.92 12.14
C THR A 116 -16.21 3.77 12.97
N ASP A 117 -17.04 4.82 13.00
CA ASP A 117 -18.35 4.92 13.65
C ASP A 117 -19.53 4.58 12.72
N SER A 118 -19.27 4.20 11.47
CA SER A 118 -20.29 3.75 10.53
C SER A 118 -20.80 2.35 10.87
N GLU A 119 -22.08 2.06 10.58
CA GLU A 119 -22.62 0.70 10.60
C GLU A 119 -21.87 -0.24 9.63
N TYR A 120 -21.24 0.32 8.59
CA TYR A 120 -20.41 -0.40 7.62
C TYR A 120 -18.93 -0.43 7.99
N SER A 121 -18.57 -0.05 9.23
CA SER A 121 -17.20 -0.04 9.72
C SER A 121 -16.55 -1.42 9.61
N VAL A 122 -15.39 -1.48 8.98
CA VAL A 122 -14.53 -2.67 8.92
C VAL A 122 -13.32 -2.47 9.83
N ALA A 123 -12.59 -3.55 10.13
CA ALA A 123 -11.33 -3.41 10.86
C ALA A 123 -10.41 -2.39 10.17
N PRO A 124 -9.75 -1.48 10.90
CA PRO A 124 -8.86 -0.49 10.30
C PRO A 124 -7.83 -1.17 9.40
N ILE A 125 -7.72 -0.69 8.16
CA ILE A 125 -6.75 -1.25 7.22
C ILE A 125 -5.33 -1.02 7.75
N THR A 126 -4.60 -2.11 7.97
CA THR A 126 -3.23 -2.03 8.48
C THR A 126 -2.28 -1.51 7.40
N PRO A 127 -1.14 -0.91 7.77
CA PRO A 127 -0.11 -0.53 6.80
C PRO A 127 0.35 -1.69 5.91
N LYS A 128 0.52 -2.89 6.47
CA LYS A 128 0.85 -4.10 5.71
C LYS A 128 -0.22 -4.40 4.65
N LYS A 129 -1.51 -4.41 5.03
CA LYS A 129 -2.60 -4.69 4.09
C LYS A 129 -2.73 -3.61 3.03
N LEU A 130 -2.62 -2.34 3.40
CA LEU A 130 -2.71 -1.23 2.45
C LEU A 130 -1.55 -1.24 1.45
N LYS A 131 -0.32 -1.53 1.90
CA LYS A 131 0.85 -1.72 1.03
C LYS A 131 0.61 -2.85 0.02
N ALA A 132 0.14 -4.01 0.48
CA ALA A 132 -0.16 -5.14 -0.40
C ALA A 132 -1.24 -4.80 -1.44
N ASN A 133 -2.35 -4.18 -1.01
CA ASN A 133 -3.44 -3.77 -1.91
C ASN A 133 -2.97 -2.71 -2.93
N LEU A 134 -2.17 -1.74 -2.50
CA LEU A 134 -1.56 -0.74 -3.39
C LEU A 134 -0.75 -1.38 -4.51
N ILE A 135 0.09 -2.35 -4.18
CA ILE A 135 0.92 -3.09 -5.15
C ILE A 135 0.04 -3.93 -6.08
N ALA A 136 -0.97 -4.61 -5.53
CA ALA A 136 -1.87 -5.49 -6.28
C ALA A 136 -2.76 -4.73 -7.30
N VAL A 137 -3.04 -3.45 -7.07
CA VAL A 137 -3.83 -2.60 -7.98
C VAL A 137 -2.96 -1.94 -9.06
N GLY A 138 -1.65 -1.86 -8.85
CA GLY A 138 -0.71 -1.23 -9.78
C GLY A 138 -0.75 -1.84 -11.18
N THR A 139 -0.38 -1.04 -12.19
CA THR A 139 -0.27 -1.50 -13.58
C THR A 139 1.01 -2.29 -13.75
N ILE A 140 0.90 -3.55 -14.16
CA ILE A 140 2.01 -4.50 -14.26
C ILE A 140 2.60 -4.47 -15.67
N GLY A 141 3.92 -4.38 -15.74
CA GLY A 141 4.69 -4.60 -16.96
C GLY A 141 4.58 -3.49 -18.00
N ALA A 142 4.07 -2.31 -17.60
CA ALA A 142 4.00 -1.15 -18.49
C ALA A 142 5.37 -0.48 -18.67
N LEU A 143 6.27 -0.61 -17.70
CA LEU A 143 7.49 0.18 -17.68
C LEU A 143 8.63 -0.47 -18.47
N SER A 144 9.39 0.36 -19.17
CA SER A 144 10.65 0.01 -19.81
C SER A 144 11.86 0.39 -18.92
N GLY A 145 13.01 -0.23 -19.17
CA GLY A 145 14.24 0.06 -18.41
C GLY A 145 14.26 -0.45 -16.97
N ILE A 146 13.37 -1.37 -16.62
CA ILE A 146 13.28 -2.02 -15.30
C ILE A 146 14.20 -3.26 -15.29
N PRO A 147 15.19 -3.34 -14.37
CA PRO A 147 16.02 -4.52 -14.19
C PRO A 147 15.22 -5.76 -13.78
N SER A 148 15.75 -6.95 -14.07
CA SER A 148 15.03 -8.22 -13.94
C SER A 148 14.61 -8.60 -12.52
N ASP A 149 15.31 -8.07 -11.53
CA ASP A 149 15.12 -8.28 -10.09
C ASP A 149 14.25 -7.18 -9.44
N THR A 150 13.72 -6.27 -10.25
CA THR A 150 12.93 -5.12 -9.80
C THR A 150 11.46 -5.32 -10.21
N PRO A 151 10.49 -5.09 -9.30
CA PRO A 151 9.07 -5.11 -9.66
C PRO A 151 8.74 -4.09 -10.76
N ASN A 152 8.10 -4.54 -11.84
CA ASN A 152 7.62 -3.67 -12.90
C ASN A 152 6.15 -3.32 -12.65
N ILE A 153 5.94 -2.42 -11.70
CA ILE A 153 4.60 -2.04 -11.22
C ILE A 153 4.52 -0.51 -11.19
N LEU A 154 3.62 0.06 -11.98
CA LEU A 154 3.32 1.48 -12.02
C LEU A 154 2.09 1.78 -11.16
N ALA A 155 2.16 2.80 -10.30
CA ALA A 155 1.07 3.21 -9.43
C ALA A 155 -0.22 3.50 -10.20
N TRP A 156 -1.34 3.00 -9.69
CA TRP A 156 -2.67 3.23 -10.26
C TRP A 156 -3.68 3.47 -9.15
N ASN A 157 -4.57 4.46 -9.32
CA ASN A 157 -5.53 4.84 -8.29
C ASN A 157 -6.88 4.13 -8.37
N GLY A 158 -7.13 3.30 -9.40
CA GLY A 158 -8.44 2.68 -9.58
C GLY A 158 -9.51 3.61 -10.16
N GLY A 159 -9.09 4.69 -10.84
CA GLY A 159 -9.98 5.71 -11.43
C GLY A 159 -11.18 5.12 -12.18
N GLY A 160 -12.34 5.75 -11.99
CA GLY A 160 -13.64 5.25 -12.46
C GLY A 160 -14.40 4.42 -11.41
N CYS A 161 -13.83 4.20 -10.23
CA CYS A 161 -14.49 3.60 -9.09
C CYS A 161 -14.14 4.38 -7.81
N ASN A 162 -15.09 4.52 -6.89
CA ASN A 162 -14.89 5.15 -5.57
C ASN A 162 -15.12 4.17 -4.41
N ASN A 163 -15.34 2.89 -4.70
CA ASN A 163 -15.44 1.84 -3.69
C ASN A 163 -14.10 1.11 -3.61
N TYR A 164 -13.43 1.22 -2.46
CA TYR A 164 -12.11 0.62 -2.26
C TYR A 164 -12.10 -0.89 -2.47
N SER A 165 -13.07 -1.61 -1.90
CA SER A 165 -13.17 -3.07 -2.03
C SER A 165 -13.32 -3.48 -3.49
N SER A 166 -14.10 -2.73 -4.28
CA SER A 166 -14.24 -2.95 -5.72
C SER A 166 -12.95 -2.66 -6.50
N ILE A 167 -12.20 -1.63 -6.12
CA ILE A 167 -10.89 -1.32 -6.72
C ILE A 167 -9.92 -2.49 -6.49
N VAL A 168 -9.82 -2.95 -5.24
CA VAL A 168 -8.93 -4.06 -4.87
C VAL A 168 -9.36 -5.37 -5.55
N ALA A 169 -10.66 -5.67 -5.56
CA ALA A 169 -11.20 -6.88 -6.18
C ALA A 169 -10.98 -6.91 -7.71
N LYS A 170 -10.99 -5.76 -8.37
CA LYS A 170 -10.68 -5.66 -9.81
C LYS A 170 -9.21 -5.97 -10.11
N GLY A 171 -8.31 -5.71 -9.16
CA GLY A 171 -6.89 -6.00 -9.25
C GLY A 171 -6.15 -5.16 -10.31
N SER A 172 -4.93 -5.61 -10.62
CA SER A 172 -4.01 -4.95 -11.56
C SER A 172 -4.48 -5.01 -13.01
N TYR A 173 -4.12 -3.99 -13.79
CA TYR A 173 -4.05 -4.10 -15.25
C TYR A 173 -2.66 -4.59 -15.67
N THR A 174 -2.59 -5.61 -16.54
CA THR A 174 -1.31 -6.06 -17.13
C THR A 174 -1.15 -5.48 -18.54
N ALA A 175 -0.06 -4.76 -18.79
CA ALA A 175 0.22 -4.17 -20.08
C ALA A 175 0.44 -5.24 -21.17
N LYS A 176 -0.04 -4.96 -22.40
CA LYS A 176 0.15 -5.86 -23.54
C LYS A 176 1.64 -6.00 -23.86
N GLY A 177 2.14 -7.24 -23.92
CA GLY A 177 3.55 -7.53 -24.19
C GLY A 177 4.42 -7.66 -22.93
N ALA A 178 3.85 -7.48 -21.72
CA ALA A 178 4.53 -7.81 -20.48
C ALA A 178 4.83 -9.31 -20.42
N ALA A 179 6.11 -9.68 -20.31
CA ALA A 179 6.49 -11.05 -20.02
C ALA A 179 5.92 -11.42 -18.64
N LYS A 180 5.09 -12.46 -18.56
CA LYS A 180 4.63 -13.05 -17.28
C LYS A 180 5.88 -13.52 -16.51
N LYS A 181 6.41 -12.68 -15.62
CA LYS A 181 7.50 -13.06 -14.72
C LYS A 181 6.93 -13.45 -13.36
N THR A 182 7.51 -14.53 -12.85
CA THR A 182 7.12 -15.43 -11.76
C THR A 182 6.97 -14.81 -10.36
N THR A 183 7.00 -13.49 -10.21
CA THR A 183 6.89 -12.79 -8.91
C THR A 183 5.45 -12.73 -8.39
N PHE A 184 4.46 -12.98 -9.25
CA PHE A 184 3.04 -12.92 -8.88
C PHE A 184 2.66 -14.02 -7.87
N ASN A 185 3.29 -15.20 -7.93
CA ASN A 185 2.93 -16.30 -7.04
C ASN A 185 3.25 -15.98 -5.57
N SER A 186 4.39 -15.36 -5.25
CA SER A 186 4.73 -15.08 -3.86
C SER A 186 3.86 -13.97 -3.25
N VAL A 187 3.50 -12.95 -4.05
CA VAL A 187 2.62 -11.86 -3.58
C VAL A 187 1.17 -12.35 -3.45
N VAL A 188 0.70 -13.22 -4.35
CA VAL A 188 -0.62 -13.85 -4.23
C VAL A 188 -0.68 -14.78 -3.02
N GLU A 189 0.34 -15.60 -2.78
CA GLU A 189 0.45 -16.45 -1.58
C GLU A 189 0.40 -15.60 -0.30
N ASP A 190 1.17 -14.51 -0.23
CA ASP A 190 1.17 -13.58 0.91
C ASP A 190 -0.21 -12.89 1.09
N VAL A 191 -0.91 -12.58 0.00
CA VAL A 191 -2.25 -11.96 0.04
C VAL A 191 -3.32 -12.97 0.44
N GLU A 192 -3.24 -14.21 -0.05
CA GLU A 192 -4.15 -15.31 0.30
C GLU A 192 -4.01 -15.68 1.78
N GLU A 193 -2.79 -15.76 2.30
CA GLU A 193 -2.54 -16.02 3.72
C GLU A 193 -3.14 -14.92 4.62
N VAL A 194 -3.04 -13.65 4.18
CA VAL A 194 -3.65 -12.52 4.91
C VAL A 194 -5.18 -12.57 4.83
N ILE A 195 -5.76 -12.90 3.68
CA ILE A 195 -7.22 -13.03 3.53
C ILE A 195 -7.75 -14.17 4.41
N GLN A 196 -7.06 -15.31 4.48
CA GLN A 196 -7.43 -16.42 5.35
C GLN A 196 -7.40 -16.00 6.83
N LYS A 197 -6.33 -15.33 7.28
CA LYS A 197 -6.23 -14.85 8.67
C LYS A 197 -7.31 -13.84 9.03
N ASP A 198 -7.63 -12.89 8.14
CA ASP A 198 -8.71 -11.93 8.37
C ASP A 198 -10.08 -12.63 8.43
N PHE A 199 -10.30 -13.64 7.57
CA PHE A 199 -11.53 -14.42 7.57
C PHE A 199 -11.70 -15.26 8.85
N GLU A 200 -10.62 -15.86 9.36
CA GLU A 200 -10.63 -16.58 10.64
C GLU A 200 -10.97 -15.65 11.81
N VAL A 201 -10.41 -14.44 11.85
CA VAL A 201 -10.72 -13.44 12.88
C VAL A 201 -12.18 -12.98 12.83
N VAL A 202 -12.74 -12.81 11.63
CA VAL A 202 -14.18 -12.48 11.46
C VAL A 202 -15.06 -13.67 11.87
N ALA A 203 -14.68 -14.90 11.49
CA ALA A 203 -15.40 -16.11 11.86
C ALA A 203 -15.41 -16.33 13.39
N ASP A 204 -14.29 -16.06 14.07
CA ASP A 204 -14.21 -16.14 15.53
C ASP A 204 -15.04 -15.06 16.23
N LYS A 205 -15.08 -13.82 15.69
CA LYS A 205 -16.00 -12.78 16.18
C LYS A 205 -17.46 -13.20 16.00
N ALA A 206 -17.82 -13.79 14.86
CA ALA A 206 -19.17 -14.27 14.59
C ALA A 206 -19.58 -15.41 15.54
N LYS A 207 -18.68 -16.38 15.79
CA LYS A 207 -18.89 -17.44 16.79
C LYS A 207 -19.09 -16.88 18.19
N LYS A 208 -18.26 -15.91 18.60
CA LYS A 208 -18.35 -15.27 19.93
C LYS A 208 -19.63 -14.47 20.11
N PHE A 209 -20.15 -13.88 19.02
CA PHE A 209 -21.45 -13.23 19.01
C PHE A 209 -22.60 -14.24 19.10
N SER A 210 -22.53 -15.33 18.33
CA SER A 210 -23.50 -16.44 18.38
C SER A 210 -23.58 -17.07 19.77
N SER A 211 -22.45 -17.30 20.44
CA SER A 211 -22.43 -17.85 21.80
C SER A 211 -23.00 -16.89 22.82
N LYS A 212 -22.81 -15.56 22.65
CA LYS A 212 -23.45 -14.55 23.48
C LYS A 212 -24.97 -14.54 23.28
N PHE A 213 -25.42 -14.73 22.04
CA PHE A 213 -26.85 -14.76 21.70
C PHE A 213 -27.55 -15.99 22.30
N HIS A 214 -26.94 -17.18 22.21
CA HIS A 214 -27.45 -18.38 22.88
C HIS A 214 -27.53 -18.22 24.39
N LYS A 215 -26.55 -17.56 25.01
CA LYS A 215 -26.56 -17.31 26.45
C LYS A 215 -27.69 -16.37 26.87
N ILE A 216 -27.97 -15.35 26.08
CA ILE A 216 -29.11 -14.44 26.28
C ILE A 216 -30.44 -15.19 26.08
N GLU A 217 -30.51 -16.11 25.13
CA GLU A 217 -31.72 -16.92 24.88
C GLU A 217 -32.02 -17.90 26.03
N GLU A 218 -30.98 -18.47 26.66
CA GLU A 218 -31.13 -19.29 27.87
C GLU A 218 -31.55 -18.45 29.08
N GLU A 219 -30.91 -17.30 29.32
CA GLU A 219 -31.27 -16.37 30.41
C GLU A 219 -32.72 -15.85 30.25
N LEU A 220 -33.18 -15.66 29.02
CA LEU A 220 -34.57 -15.24 28.74
C LEU A 220 -35.57 -16.39 28.97
N LYS A 221 -35.19 -17.65 28.71
CA LYS A 221 -36.03 -18.82 29.00
C LYS A 221 -36.17 -19.06 30.50
N GLU A 222 -35.08 -18.94 31.26
CA GLU A 222 -35.14 -19.03 32.73
C GLU A 222 -36.04 -17.95 33.34
N LEU A 223 -35.97 -16.70 32.84
CA LEU A 223 -36.86 -15.63 33.28
C LEU A 223 -38.33 -15.85 32.92
N LEU A 224 -38.62 -16.48 31.77
CA LEU A 224 -39.99 -16.81 31.38
C LEU A 224 -40.58 -17.95 32.20
N ASP A 225 -39.74 -18.93 32.59
CA ASP A 225 -40.15 -20.03 33.45
C ASP A 225 -40.41 -19.55 34.89
N GLU A 226 -39.62 -18.61 35.43
CA GLU A 226 -39.84 -17.99 36.75
C GLU A 226 -41.12 -17.13 36.83
N VAL A 227 -41.57 -16.55 35.72
CA VAL A 227 -42.78 -15.70 35.65
C VAL A 227 -44.04 -16.55 35.35
N SER A 228 -43.89 -17.85 35.08
CA SER A 228 -44.99 -18.78 34.76
C SER A 228 -45.55 -19.59 35.95
N LEU A 229 -45.10 -19.30 37.16
CA LEU A 229 -45.59 -19.84 38.45
C LEU A 229 -46.41 -18.79 39.23
#